data_AF-A0A1C3TIC0-F1
#
_entry.id   AF-A0A1C3TIC0-F1
#
_cell.length_a   1.000
_cell.length_b   1.000
_cell.length_c   1.000
_cell.angle_alpha   90.00
_cell.angle_beta   90.00
_cell.angle_gamma   90.00
#
_symmetry.space_group_name_H-M   'P 1'
#
loop_
_entity.id
_entity.type
_entity.pdbx_description
1 polymer ?
#
loop_
_entity_poly.entity_id
_entity_poly.type
_entity_poly.pdbx_seq_one_letter_code
_entity_poly.pdbx_strand_id
1 'polypeptide(L)'
;MQSKGNQRRWLLWIVLLATAAASAEASAQQDQAQQQIQHQLQQQQQSSANPDAPKGLSAAYLDCRKQASGVYDQQRCIERERRAQEDRMARAYDTLRYRLSGSDRAKLMDAQYTWQQSDAQAGDLDKALGGGAKAAALQRAEAALERINARANELEKYARR
;
A
#
# COMPACT_ATOMS: atom_id res chain seq x y z
N MET A 1 -17.71 -61.84 -49.71
CA MET A 1 -16.54 -61.34 -48.93
C MET A 1 -16.12 -60.03 -49.59
N GLN A 2 -15.93 -58.84 -49.01
CA GLN A 2 -15.74 -58.31 -47.66
C GLN A 2 -16.06 -56.80 -47.79
N SER A 3 -17.03 -56.23 -47.07
CA SER A 3 -17.16 -54.75 -46.97
C SER A 3 -18.02 -54.30 -45.79
N LYS A 4 -17.66 -54.76 -44.58
CA LYS A 4 -18.21 -54.19 -43.32
C LYS A 4 -17.11 -53.88 -42.27
N GLY A 5 -15.87 -54.32 -42.50
CA GLY A 5 -14.75 -54.13 -41.56
C GLY A 5 -14.07 -52.77 -41.63
N ASN A 6 -14.01 -52.13 -42.81
CA ASN A 6 -13.24 -50.89 -42.99
C ASN A 6 -13.95 -49.62 -42.49
N GLN A 7 -15.28 -49.55 -42.58
CA GLN A 7 -16.02 -48.39 -42.06
C GLN A 7 -15.99 -48.30 -40.52
N ARG A 8 -16.04 -49.45 -39.83
CA ARG A 8 -15.98 -49.48 -38.36
C ARG A 8 -14.59 -49.08 -37.82
N ARG A 9 -13.51 -49.48 -38.50
CA ARG A 9 -12.15 -49.05 -38.16
C ARG A 9 -11.93 -47.56 -38.41
N TRP A 10 -12.51 -47.00 -39.47
CA TRP A 10 -12.37 -45.58 -39.78
C TRP A 10 -13.09 -44.68 -38.76
N LEU A 11 -14.31 -45.05 -38.35
CA LEU A 11 -15.05 -44.32 -37.32
C LEU A 11 -14.39 -44.38 -35.93
N LEU A 12 -13.78 -45.51 -35.56
CA LEU A 12 -13.04 -45.65 -34.29
C LEU A 12 -11.80 -44.74 -34.23
N TRP A 13 -11.10 -44.55 -35.35
CA TRP A 13 -9.95 -43.64 -35.41
C TRP A 13 -10.34 -42.17 -35.27
N ILE A 14 -11.49 -41.76 -35.83
CA ILE A 14 -11.99 -40.38 -35.70
C ILE A 14 -12.39 -40.07 -34.25
N VAL A 15 -13.05 -41.01 -33.57
CA VAL A 15 -13.44 -40.83 -32.16
C VAL A 15 -12.22 -40.75 -31.25
N LEU A 16 -11.17 -41.53 -31.50
CA LEU A 16 -9.89 -41.48 -30.75
C LEU A 16 -9.08 -40.20 -30.98
N LEU A 17 -9.12 -39.61 -32.18
CA LEU A 17 -8.49 -38.31 -32.47
C LEU A 17 -9.26 -37.14 -31.81
N ALA A 18 -10.58 -37.21 -31.78
CA ALA A 18 -11.42 -36.18 -31.15
C ALA A 18 -11.27 -36.13 -29.62
N THR A 19 -11.07 -37.29 -28.95
CA THR A 19 -10.85 -37.32 -27.49
C THR A 19 -9.48 -36.82 -27.07
N ALA A 20 -8.44 -37.00 -27.89
CA ALA A 20 -7.10 -36.49 -27.59
C ALA A 20 -7.02 -34.96 -27.70
N ALA A 21 -7.66 -34.35 -28.69
CA ALA A 21 -7.68 -32.90 -28.87
C ALA A 21 -8.42 -32.17 -27.72
N ALA A 22 -9.59 -32.68 -27.31
CA ALA A 22 -10.35 -32.10 -26.20
C ALA A 22 -9.61 -32.17 -24.84
N SER A 23 -8.77 -33.19 -24.66
CA SER A 23 -7.98 -33.37 -23.43
C SER A 23 -6.81 -32.38 -23.34
N ALA A 24 -6.20 -32.05 -24.47
CA ALA A 24 -5.08 -31.09 -24.54
C ALA A 24 -5.54 -29.63 -24.38
N GLU A 25 -6.72 -29.29 -24.91
CA GLU A 25 -7.34 -27.98 -24.72
C GLU A 25 -7.74 -27.76 -23.25
N ALA A 26 -8.30 -28.79 -22.59
CA ALA A 26 -8.67 -28.72 -21.18
C ALA A 26 -7.47 -28.48 -20.25
N SER A 27 -6.33 -29.14 -20.49
CA SER A 27 -5.12 -28.94 -19.68
C SER A 27 -4.49 -27.57 -19.91
N ALA A 28 -4.43 -27.10 -21.17
CA ALA A 28 -3.89 -25.77 -21.48
C ALA A 28 -4.71 -24.64 -20.84
N GLN A 29 -6.04 -24.81 -20.79
CA GLN A 29 -6.95 -23.86 -20.16
C GLN A 29 -6.84 -23.88 -18.63
N GLN A 30 -6.57 -25.05 -18.05
CA GLN A 30 -6.32 -25.21 -16.60
C GLN A 30 -4.97 -24.63 -16.17
N ASP A 31 -3.93 -24.77 -17.00
CA ASP A 31 -2.61 -24.18 -16.78
C ASP A 31 -2.65 -22.64 -16.83
N GLN A 32 -3.38 -22.06 -17.78
CA GLN A 32 -3.58 -20.60 -17.84
C GLN A 32 -4.33 -20.07 -16.62
N ALA A 33 -5.37 -20.79 -16.15
CA ALA A 33 -6.09 -20.42 -14.94
C ALA A 33 -5.19 -20.45 -13.70
N GLN A 34 -4.32 -21.46 -13.57
CA GLN A 34 -3.34 -21.54 -12.48
C GLN A 34 -2.29 -20.42 -12.56
N GLN A 35 -1.78 -20.09 -13.75
CA GLN A 35 -0.84 -18.98 -13.92
C GLN A 35 -1.47 -17.63 -13.59
N GLN A 36 -2.74 -17.40 -13.97
CA GLN A 36 -3.47 -16.19 -13.57
C GLN A 36 -3.67 -16.10 -12.06
N ILE A 37 -4.07 -17.20 -11.41
CA ILE A 37 -4.22 -17.25 -9.95
C ILE A 37 -2.87 -16.96 -9.27
N GLN A 38 -1.77 -17.52 -9.78
CA GLN A 38 -0.44 -17.28 -9.23
C GLN A 38 0.00 -15.81 -9.41
N HIS A 39 -0.29 -15.20 -10.56
CA HIS A 39 0.00 -13.79 -10.82
C HIS A 39 -0.88 -12.85 -9.97
N GLN A 40 -2.13 -13.25 -9.70
CA GLN A 40 -3.06 -12.52 -8.84
C GLN A 40 -2.65 -12.62 -7.37
N LEU A 41 -2.16 -13.78 -6.93
CA LEU A 41 -1.59 -13.97 -5.59
C LEU A 41 -0.29 -13.18 -5.40
N GLN A 42 0.54 -13.05 -6.45
CA GLN A 42 1.75 -12.23 -6.41
C GLN A 42 1.43 -10.73 -6.31
N GLN A 43 0.42 -10.24 -7.06
CA GLN A 43 -0.08 -8.88 -6.91
C GLN A 43 -0.71 -8.62 -5.53
N GLN A 44 -1.38 -9.62 -4.95
CA GLN A 44 -1.91 -9.51 -3.57
C GLN A 44 -0.81 -9.48 -2.51
N GLN A 45 0.33 -10.17 -2.70
CA GLN A 45 1.46 -10.09 -1.77
C GLN A 45 2.20 -8.74 -1.82
N GLN A 46 2.20 -8.05 -2.96
CA GLN A 46 2.66 -6.63 -3.04
C GLN A 46 1.64 -5.65 -2.44
N SER A 47 0.41 -6.10 -2.18
CA SER A 47 -0.66 -5.36 -1.54
C SER A 47 -0.81 -5.76 -0.07
N SER A 48 0.28 -5.74 0.71
CA SER A 48 0.17 -5.77 2.18
C SER A 48 -0.28 -4.40 2.72
N ALA A 49 -1.32 -3.84 2.12
CA ALA A 49 -2.14 -2.82 2.73
C ALA A 49 -3.14 -3.55 3.61
N ASN A 50 -2.81 -3.63 4.90
CA ASN A 50 -3.86 -3.72 5.92
C ASN A 50 -4.90 -2.64 5.55
N PRO A 51 -6.19 -2.96 5.30
CA PRO A 51 -7.18 -1.96 4.90
C PRO A 51 -7.37 -0.86 5.96
N ASP A 52 -6.94 -1.14 7.20
CA ASP A 52 -6.89 -0.20 8.32
C ASP A 52 -5.53 0.52 8.47
N ALA A 53 -4.51 0.21 7.66
CA ALA A 53 -3.27 0.97 7.67
C ALA A 53 -3.53 2.36 7.07
N PRO A 54 -3.21 3.46 7.79
CA PRO A 54 -3.30 4.79 7.24
C PRO A 54 -2.54 4.85 5.92
N LYS A 55 -3.24 5.22 4.83
CA LYS A 55 -2.61 5.42 3.52
C LYS A 55 -1.40 6.33 3.69
N GLY A 56 -0.25 5.93 3.15
CA GLY A 56 0.98 6.72 3.19
C GLY A 56 1.99 6.31 4.26
N LEU A 57 1.72 5.37 5.17
CA LEU A 57 2.79 4.79 6.01
C LEU A 57 3.68 3.82 5.21
N SER A 58 4.96 3.76 5.54
CA SER A 58 5.93 2.93 4.83
C SER A 58 5.79 1.45 5.17
N ALA A 59 6.10 0.56 4.22
CA ALA A 59 6.18 -0.88 4.48
C ALA A 59 7.19 -1.19 5.60
N ALA A 60 8.31 -0.46 5.63
CA ALA A 60 9.33 -0.59 6.67
C ALA A 60 8.79 -0.30 8.08
N TYR A 61 7.90 0.69 8.22
CA TYR A 61 7.22 0.95 9.49
C TYR A 61 6.29 -0.19 9.88
N LEU A 62 5.46 -0.68 8.95
CA LEU A 62 4.54 -1.78 9.21
C LEU A 62 5.29 -3.05 9.65
N ASP A 63 6.41 -3.35 8.99
CA ASP A 63 7.23 -4.51 9.34
C ASP A 63 7.97 -4.31 10.66
N CYS A 64 8.45 -3.09 10.95
CA CYS A 64 9.02 -2.75 12.26
C CYS A 64 7.99 -2.96 13.37
N ARG A 65 6.75 -2.49 13.18
CA ARG A 65 5.66 -2.65 14.16
C ARG A 65 5.32 -4.11 14.43
N LYS A 66 5.33 -4.97 13.42
CA LYS A 66 5.11 -6.43 13.58
C LYS A 66 6.20 -7.10 14.42
N GLN A 67 7.45 -6.64 14.31
CA GLN A 67 8.60 -7.24 14.99
C GLN A 67 8.87 -6.63 16.38
N ALA A 68 8.25 -5.50 16.70
CA ALA A 68 8.53 -4.75 17.92
C ALA A 68 8.07 -5.49 19.19
N SER A 69 9.00 -5.78 20.09
CA SER A 69 8.75 -6.45 21.38
C SER A 69 8.71 -5.45 22.54
N GLY A 70 7.66 -4.64 22.58
CA GLY A 70 7.37 -3.71 23.68
C GLY A 70 7.57 -2.24 23.36
N VAL A 71 7.35 -1.38 24.37
CA VAL A 71 7.15 0.07 24.18
C VAL A 71 8.36 0.76 23.55
N TYR A 72 9.59 0.36 23.91
CA TYR A 72 10.81 0.96 23.34
C TYR A 72 10.98 0.66 21.86
N ASP A 73 10.73 -0.58 21.43
CA ASP A 73 10.78 -0.97 20.02
C ASP A 73 9.71 -0.23 19.21
N GLN A 74 8.49 -0.17 19.76
CA GLN A 74 7.37 0.52 19.13
C GLN A 74 7.66 2.02 18.95
N GLN A 75 8.23 2.67 19.97
CA GLN A 75 8.63 4.07 19.90
C GLN A 75 9.73 4.30 18.85
N ARG A 76 10.70 3.38 18.71
CA ARG A 76 11.71 3.46 17.64
C ARG A 76 11.10 3.34 16.25
N CYS A 77 10.12 2.46 16.06
CA CYS A 77 9.41 2.34 14.79
C CYS A 77 8.69 3.65 14.43
N ILE A 78 7.93 4.21 15.37
CA ILE A 78 7.20 5.48 15.17
C ILE A 78 8.17 6.61 14.86
N GLU A 79 9.25 6.74 15.62
CA GLU A 79 10.21 7.84 15.44
C GLU A 79 10.94 7.76 14.10
N ARG A 80 11.26 6.55 13.63
CA ARG A 80 11.83 6.36 12.28
C ARG A 80 10.83 6.77 11.20
N GLU A 81 9.58 6.34 11.35
CA GLU A 81 8.54 6.65 10.38
C GLU A 81 8.21 8.14 10.38
N ARG A 82 8.11 8.78 11.54
CA ARG A 82 7.90 10.23 11.69
C ARG A 82 8.88 11.01 10.83
N ARG A 83 10.17 10.71 10.92
CA ARG A 83 11.21 11.37 10.11
C ARG A 83 10.99 11.16 8.61
N ALA A 84 10.65 9.92 8.20
CA ALA A 84 10.35 9.64 6.80
C ALA A 84 9.13 10.42 6.28
N GLN A 85 8.11 10.59 7.12
CA GLN A 85 6.91 11.37 6.81
C GLN A 85 7.18 12.87 6.76
N GLU A 86 8.00 13.39 7.68
CA GLU A 86 8.47 14.79 7.68
C GLU A 86 9.26 15.12 6.41
N ASP A 87 10.21 14.25 6.04
CA ASP A 87 10.97 14.39 4.81
C ASP A 87 10.07 14.34 3.56
N ARG A 88 9.06 13.47 3.58
CA ARG A 88 8.08 13.37 2.49
C ARG A 88 7.25 14.65 2.37
N MET A 89 6.75 15.16 3.49
CA MET A 89 6.01 16.41 3.55
C MET A 89 6.87 17.59 3.06
N ALA A 90 8.13 17.68 3.50
CA ALA A 90 9.06 18.73 3.10
C ALA A 90 9.32 18.72 1.59
N ARG A 91 9.56 17.54 1.00
CA ARG A 91 9.74 17.40 -0.46
C ARG A 91 8.51 17.82 -1.25
N ALA A 92 7.32 17.45 -0.79
CA ALA A 92 6.06 17.83 -1.43
C ALA A 92 5.82 19.36 -1.33
N TYR A 93 6.06 19.93 -0.15
CA TYR A 93 6.01 21.37 0.08
C TYR A 93 6.97 22.13 -0.83
N ASP A 94 8.24 21.71 -0.91
CA ASP A 94 9.23 22.37 -1.77
C ASP A 94 8.86 22.28 -3.24
N THR A 95 8.39 21.10 -3.69
CA THR A 95 7.90 20.92 -5.05
C THR A 95 6.80 21.93 -5.39
N LEU A 96 5.81 22.09 -4.50
CA LEU A 96 4.76 23.09 -4.67
C LEU A 96 5.29 24.52 -4.62
N ARG A 97 6.17 24.83 -3.67
CA ARG A 97 6.75 26.16 -3.48
C ARG A 97 7.56 26.62 -4.69
N TYR A 98 8.25 25.70 -5.38
CA TYR A 98 8.98 26.01 -6.61
C TYR A 98 8.08 26.16 -7.84
N ARG A 99 6.99 25.39 -7.93
CA ARG A 99 6.05 25.48 -9.07
C ARG A 99 5.10 26.67 -8.97
N LEU A 100 4.63 26.99 -7.77
CA LEU A 100 3.71 28.09 -7.53
C LEU A 100 4.44 29.43 -7.54
N SER A 101 3.72 30.48 -7.92
CA SER A 101 4.23 31.85 -7.94
C SER A 101 3.20 32.82 -7.35
N GLY A 102 3.64 34.07 -7.11
CA GLY A 102 2.77 35.15 -6.65
C GLY A 102 1.92 34.78 -5.42
N SER A 103 0.63 35.07 -5.50
CA SER A 103 -0.31 34.90 -4.40
C SER A 103 -0.50 33.44 -3.97
N ASP A 104 -0.40 32.48 -4.89
CA ASP A 104 -0.64 31.07 -4.57
C ASP A 104 0.52 30.46 -3.79
N ARG A 105 1.76 30.86 -4.12
CA ARG A 105 2.92 30.50 -3.30
C ARG A 105 2.81 31.10 -1.89
N ALA A 106 2.35 32.34 -1.76
CA ALA A 106 2.15 32.97 -0.46
C ALA A 106 1.10 32.22 0.38
N LYS A 107 -0.04 31.82 -0.23
CA LYS A 107 -1.08 31.00 0.43
C LYS A 107 -0.56 29.63 0.87
N LEU A 108 0.26 28.96 0.04
CA LEU A 108 0.90 27.70 0.43
C LEU A 108 1.78 27.89 1.68
N MET A 109 2.63 28.91 1.68
CA MET A 109 3.55 29.20 2.78
C MET A 109 2.78 29.49 4.07
N ASP A 110 1.75 30.33 4.00
CA ASP A 110 0.90 30.69 5.14
C ASP A 110 0.11 29.50 5.69
N ALA A 111 -0.49 28.69 4.80
CA ALA A 111 -1.19 27.48 5.19
C ALA A 111 -0.27 26.45 5.84
N GLN A 112 0.97 26.29 5.33
CA GLN A 112 1.94 25.38 5.93
C GLN A 112 2.41 25.87 7.30
N TYR A 113 2.68 27.17 7.44
CA TYR A 113 3.02 27.77 8.72
C TYR A 113 1.91 27.58 9.77
N THR A 114 0.67 27.90 9.40
CA THR A 114 -0.50 27.74 10.28
C THR A 114 -0.70 26.27 10.69
N TRP A 115 -0.51 25.34 9.76
CA TRP A 115 -0.57 23.92 10.06
C TRP A 115 0.51 23.49 11.08
N GLN A 116 1.75 23.97 10.95
CA GLN A 116 2.83 23.67 11.91
C GLN A 116 2.51 24.18 13.32
N GLN A 117 1.92 25.37 13.41
CA GLN A 117 1.48 25.92 14.70
C GLN A 117 0.36 25.08 15.33
N SER A 118 -0.61 24.65 14.51
CA SER A 118 -1.69 23.76 14.95
C SER A 118 -1.16 22.40 15.41
N ASP A 119 -0.21 21.80 14.70
CA ASP A 119 0.41 20.52 15.09
C ASP A 119 1.18 20.63 16.42
N ALA A 120 1.90 21.74 16.64
CA ALA A 120 2.57 22.02 17.91
C ALA A 120 1.55 22.13 19.07
N GLN A 121 0.46 22.87 18.87
CA GLN A 121 -0.62 22.99 19.85
C GLN A 121 -1.29 21.65 20.13
N ALA A 122 -1.50 20.82 19.11
CA ALA A 122 -2.01 19.46 19.27
C ALA A 122 -1.04 18.61 20.12
N GLY A 123 0.27 18.74 19.90
CA GLY A 123 1.28 18.07 20.73
C GLY A 123 1.26 18.49 22.20
N ASP A 124 0.94 19.76 22.49
CA ASP A 124 0.77 20.24 23.86
C ASP A 124 -0.53 19.76 24.50
N LEU A 125 -1.63 19.75 23.74
CA LEU A 125 -2.90 19.15 24.17
C LEU A 125 -2.73 17.66 24.48
N ASP A 126 -2.07 16.92 23.59
CA ASP A 126 -1.76 15.50 23.74
C ASP A 126 -1.02 15.25 25.06
N LYS A 127 -0.01 16.06 25.40
CA LYS A 127 0.73 15.97 26.67
C LYS A 127 -0.16 16.26 27.88
N ALA A 128 -1.01 17.28 27.79
CA ALA A 128 -1.92 17.65 28.88
C ALA A 128 -2.95 16.55 29.18
N LEU A 129 -3.44 15.87 28.15
CA LEU A 129 -4.44 14.79 28.28
C LEU A 129 -3.84 13.43 28.67
N GLY A 130 -2.64 13.10 28.18
CA GLY A 130 -2.08 11.75 28.30
C GLY A 130 -1.38 11.43 29.63
N GLY A 131 -1.05 12.41 30.46
CA GLY A 131 -0.25 12.17 31.67
C GLY A 131 1.14 11.55 31.41
N GLY A 132 1.83 11.12 32.48
CA GLY A 132 3.24 10.69 32.45
C GLY A 132 3.52 9.22 32.09
N ALA A 133 2.49 8.41 31.85
CA ALA A 133 2.65 6.97 31.60
C ALA A 133 3.31 6.69 30.23
N LYS A 134 4.09 5.61 30.15
CA LYS A 134 4.77 5.19 28.89
C LYS A 134 3.78 4.86 27.76
N ALA A 135 2.65 4.22 28.08
CA ALA A 135 1.59 3.93 27.11
C ALA A 135 1.00 5.22 26.50
N ALA A 136 0.81 6.26 27.33
CA ALA A 136 0.34 7.54 26.84
C ALA A 136 1.40 8.23 25.96
N ALA A 137 2.68 8.15 26.30
CA ALA A 137 3.74 8.67 25.44
C ALA A 137 3.74 8.03 24.05
N LEU A 138 3.48 6.71 23.98
CA LEU A 138 3.34 5.99 22.72
C LEU A 138 2.13 6.49 21.92
N GLN A 139 0.96 6.61 22.56
CA GLN A 139 -0.26 7.09 21.92
C GLN A 139 -0.10 8.51 21.35
N ARG A 140 0.57 9.41 22.09
CA ARG A 140 0.88 10.77 21.60
C ARG A 140 1.79 10.74 20.37
N ALA A 141 2.78 9.85 20.35
CA ALA A 141 3.68 9.71 19.21
C ALA A 141 2.93 9.17 17.97
N GLU A 142 1.98 8.25 18.16
CA GLU A 142 1.11 7.74 17.09
C GLU A 142 0.20 8.85 16.54
N ALA A 143 -0.45 9.63 17.41
CA ALA A 143 -1.28 10.77 17.01
C ALA A 143 -0.48 11.82 16.21
N ALA A 144 0.74 12.15 16.65
CA ALA A 144 1.61 13.07 15.91
C ALA A 144 2.00 12.51 14.53
N LEU A 145 2.35 11.22 14.47
CA LEU A 145 2.67 10.55 13.21
C LEU A 145 1.50 10.59 12.22
N GLU A 146 0.27 10.36 12.68
CA GLU A 146 -0.92 10.41 11.84
C GLU A 146 -1.15 11.81 11.23
N ARG A 147 -1.00 12.88 12.03
CA ARG A 147 -1.14 14.26 11.55
C ARG A 147 -0.12 14.60 10.48
N ILE A 148 1.14 14.22 10.68
CA ILE A 148 2.22 14.44 9.70
C ILE A 148 1.96 13.64 8.42
N ASN A 149 1.57 12.37 8.53
CA ASN A 149 1.23 11.54 7.37
C ASN A 149 0.05 12.13 6.56
N ALA A 150 -0.99 12.60 7.25
CA ALA A 150 -2.15 13.25 6.61
C ALA A 150 -1.73 14.50 5.84
N ARG A 151 -0.90 15.36 6.43
CA ARG A 151 -0.40 16.57 5.75
C ARG A 151 0.52 16.24 4.58
N ALA A 152 1.40 15.26 4.72
CA ALA A 152 2.25 14.79 3.63
C ALA A 152 1.39 14.33 2.44
N ASN A 153 0.36 13.53 2.68
CA ASN A 153 -0.57 13.06 1.65
C ASN A 153 -1.32 14.21 0.96
N GLU A 154 -1.76 15.19 1.73
CA GLU A 154 -2.45 16.38 1.22
C GLU A 154 -1.54 17.17 0.26
N LEU A 155 -0.31 17.51 0.69
CA LEU A 155 0.63 18.26 -0.14
C LEU A 155 1.06 17.48 -1.38
N GLU A 156 1.31 16.17 -1.26
CA GLU A 156 1.65 15.33 -2.40
C GLU A 156 0.54 15.28 -3.45
N LYS A 157 -0.73 15.25 -3.03
CA LYS A 157 -1.87 15.26 -3.94
C LYS A 157 -1.86 16.51 -4.83
N TYR A 158 -1.45 17.66 -4.29
CA TYR A 158 -1.31 18.88 -5.08
C TYR A 158 -0.02 18.88 -5.91
N ALA A 159 1.08 18.36 -5.37
CA ALA A 159 2.39 18.33 -6.04
C ALA A 159 2.45 17.39 -7.25
N ARG A 160 1.50 16.46 -7.38
CA ARG A 160 1.40 15.53 -8.53
C ARG A 160 0.56 16.09 -9.69
N ARG A 161 -0.06 17.25 -9.51
CA ARG A 161 -0.75 17.97 -10.58
C ARG A 161 0.25 18.77 -11.41
#